data_AF-A0A3D4YH70-F1
#
_entry.id   AF-A0A3D4YH70-F1
#
_cell.length_a   1.000
_cell.length_b   1.000
_cell.length_c   1.000
_cell.angle_alpha   90.00
_cell.angle_beta   90.00
_cell.angle_gamma   90.00
#
_symmetry.space_group_name_H-M   'P 1'
#
loop_
_entity.id
_entity.type
_entity.pdbx_description
1 polymer ?
#
loop_
_entity_poly.entity_id
_entity_poly.type
_entity_poly.pdbx_seq_one_letter_code
_entity_poly.pdbx_strand_id
1 'polypeptide(L)'
;RTLVKYGLEMINRRECAGLDALLTALNFKEKVVEAEHIAYLLAPNINALGRMQSADIGAEMLCGDQKNRAELDQLAQCMMDNNQARKTEQEKTRKLCRDIIEQGCSGELFPVVFAPDAHEGVAGIVAGHLKEMLYRPVFIVTSGEDGLVKGTGRSVPGLDLHEMITEVAEMFERFGGHAGACGFTMKRENLDRFRDAMQKAVERRLLEDPDLLEEEIWITKTLDASEKTLAYAQMLRRLEPYGEENPKPLFCTGQARIESIGFMGKESEHVRFTLRGEDGTALPCILFRRAAEYKDLLQKDAVVDVAGELAVNEFRDNRQVQLMVKDMKRGNIQ
;
A
#
# COMPACT_ATOMS: atom_id res chain seq x y z
N ARG A 1 -19.25 -5.09 -6.08
CA ARG A 1 -19.36 -6.19 -5.07
C ARG A 1 -19.79 -7.55 -5.65
N THR A 2 -20.97 -7.68 -6.27
CA THR A 2 -21.52 -8.97 -6.77
C THR A 2 -20.59 -9.68 -7.75
N LEU A 3 -20.07 -8.96 -8.75
CA LEU A 3 -19.11 -9.50 -9.72
C LEU A 3 -17.86 -10.06 -9.04
N VAL A 4 -17.30 -9.34 -8.07
CA VAL A 4 -16.09 -9.78 -7.33
C VAL A 4 -16.39 -11.04 -6.52
N LYS A 5 -17.54 -11.10 -5.84
CA LYS A 5 -17.92 -12.28 -5.04
C LYS A 5 -17.99 -13.55 -5.91
N TYR A 6 -18.77 -13.51 -6.99
CA TYR A 6 -18.89 -14.67 -7.88
C TYR A 6 -17.61 -14.95 -8.68
N GLY A 7 -16.86 -13.90 -9.05
CA GLY A 7 -15.55 -14.06 -9.66
C GLY A 7 -14.56 -14.80 -8.75
N LEU A 8 -14.51 -14.47 -7.46
CA LEU A 8 -13.71 -15.19 -6.47
C LEU A 8 -14.15 -16.65 -6.34
N GLU A 9 -15.45 -16.94 -6.33
CA GLU A 9 -15.95 -18.31 -6.34
C GLU A 9 -15.46 -19.08 -7.58
N MET A 10 -15.53 -18.47 -8.77
CA MET A 10 -15.03 -19.08 -10.03
C MET A 10 -13.51 -19.29 -10.01
N ILE A 11 -12.74 -18.32 -9.56
CA ILE A 11 -11.27 -18.43 -9.42
C ILE A 11 -10.89 -19.59 -8.49
N ASN A 12 -11.68 -19.81 -7.43
CA ASN A 12 -11.44 -20.89 -6.47
C ASN A 12 -11.88 -22.27 -6.97
N ARG A 13 -12.69 -22.37 -8.04
CA ARG A 13 -12.99 -23.64 -8.71
C ARG A 13 -11.82 -24.19 -9.53
N ARG A 14 -10.82 -23.34 -9.85
CA ARG A 14 -9.59 -23.72 -10.57
C ARG A 14 -9.84 -24.26 -12.00
N GLU A 15 -10.92 -23.83 -12.64
CA GLU A 15 -11.29 -24.29 -13.99
C GLU A 15 -10.49 -23.59 -15.10
N CYS A 16 -9.99 -22.37 -14.85
CA CYS A 16 -9.12 -21.66 -15.80
C CYS A 16 -7.68 -22.19 -15.66
N ALA A 17 -7.22 -22.97 -16.64
CA ALA A 17 -5.92 -23.62 -16.62
C ALA A 17 -4.75 -22.64 -16.43
N GLY A 18 -4.82 -21.47 -17.09
CA GLY A 18 -3.83 -20.42 -16.93
C GLY A 18 -3.77 -19.85 -15.52
N LEU A 19 -4.93 -19.53 -14.94
CA LEU A 19 -4.96 -19.02 -13.58
C LEU A 19 -4.51 -20.08 -12.56
N ASP A 20 -4.88 -21.35 -12.74
CA ASP A 20 -4.42 -22.45 -11.90
C ASP A 20 -2.90 -22.65 -11.98
N ALA A 21 -2.31 -22.54 -13.18
CA ALA A 21 -0.87 -22.60 -13.35
C ALA A 21 -0.15 -21.45 -12.63
N LEU A 22 -0.64 -20.22 -12.77
CA LEU A 22 -0.09 -19.07 -12.06
C LEU A 22 -0.20 -19.23 -10.53
N LEU A 23 -1.36 -19.67 -10.03
CA LEU A 23 -1.56 -19.92 -8.60
C LEU A 23 -0.68 -21.03 -8.06
N THR A 24 -0.42 -22.07 -8.86
CA THR A 24 0.52 -23.14 -8.51
C THR A 24 1.93 -22.59 -8.37
N ALA A 25 2.40 -21.83 -9.36
CA ALA A 25 3.73 -21.22 -9.35
C ALA A 25 3.92 -20.26 -8.15
N LEU A 26 2.85 -19.58 -7.73
CA LEU A 26 2.81 -18.71 -6.55
C LEU A 26 2.63 -19.46 -5.22
N ASN A 27 2.71 -20.79 -5.20
CA ASN A 27 2.50 -21.64 -4.02
C ASN A 27 1.15 -21.38 -3.31
N PHE A 28 0.10 -21.20 -4.11
CA PHE A 28 -1.25 -20.86 -3.67
C PHE A 28 -2.32 -21.87 -4.11
N LYS A 29 -1.91 -23.06 -4.59
CA LYS A 29 -2.82 -24.08 -5.13
C LYS A 29 -3.89 -24.52 -4.12
N GLU A 30 -3.48 -24.83 -2.90
CA GLU A 30 -4.34 -25.37 -1.82
C GLU A 30 -5.02 -24.31 -0.95
N LYS A 31 -4.88 -23.03 -1.30
CA LYS A 31 -5.38 -21.91 -0.50
C LYS A 31 -6.58 -21.25 -1.16
N VAL A 32 -7.51 -20.76 -0.35
CA VAL A 32 -8.65 -19.96 -0.84
C VAL A 32 -8.15 -18.58 -1.25
N VAL A 33 -8.40 -18.22 -2.51
CA VAL A 33 -8.13 -16.89 -3.05
C VAL A 33 -9.21 -15.94 -2.55
N GLU A 34 -8.76 -14.83 -1.98
CA GLU A 34 -9.62 -13.75 -1.46
C GLU A 34 -9.29 -12.47 -2.25
N ALA A 35 -10.10 -11.42 -2.10
CA ALA A 35 -9.91 -10.16 -2.84
C ALA A 35 -8.50 -9.57 -2.61
N GLU A 36 -8.00 -9.64 -1.38
CA GLU A 36 -6.66 -9.19 -1.00
C GLU A 36 -5.56 -9.97 -1.76
N HIS A 37 -5.74 -11.28 -1.94
CA HIS A 37 -4.82 -12.10 -2.73
C HIS A 37 -4.82 -11.70 -4.21
N ILE A 38 -5.95 -11.27 -4.77
CA ILE A 38 -5.94 -10.71 -6.13
C ILE A 38 -5.10 -9.44 -6.17
N ALA A 39 -5.34 -8.50 -5.25
CA ALA A 39 -4.68 -7.19 -5.24
C ALA A 39 -3.16 -7.28 -4.99
N TYR A 40 -2.72 -8.14 -4.07
CA TYR A 40 -1.32 -8.17 -3.60
C TYR A 40 -0.51 -9.38 -4.07
N LEU A 41 -1.15 -10.43 -4.61
CA LEU A 41 -0.46 -11.63 -5.12
C LEU A 41 -0.61 -11.77 -6.64
N LEU A 42 -1.83 -11.80 -7.19
CA LEU A 42 -2.04 -12.06 -8.62
C LEU A 42 -1.78 -10.84 -9.51
N ALA A 43 -2.51 -9.74 -9.26
CA ALA A 43 -2.42 -8.52 -10.05
C ALA A 43 -0.98 -7.97 -10.17
N PRO A 44 -0.12 -8.01 -9.13
CA PRO A 44 1.25 -7.54 -9.26
C PRO A 44 2.11 -8.35 -10.23
N ASN A 45 1.86 -9.65 -10.42
CA ASN A 45 2.57 -10.47 -11.40
C ASN A 45 2.10 -10.17 -12.83
N ILE A 46 0.80 -9.96 -13.02
CA ILE A 46 0.22 -9.58 -14.32
C ILE A 46 0.71 -8.18 -14.71
N ASN A 47 0.61 -7.21 -13.81
CA ASN A 47 0.99 -5.82 -14.07
C ASN A 47 2.50 -5.62 -14.24
N ALA A 48 3.33 -6.53 -13.72
CA ALA A 48 4.78 -6.47 -13.93
C ALA A 48 5.14 -6.62 -15.41
N LEU A 49 4.38 -7.41 -16.17
CA LEU A 49 4.62 -7.60 -17.60
C LEU A 49 4.54 -6.30 -18.38
N GLY A 50 3.47 -5.51 -18.21
CA GLY A 50 3.34 -4.21 -18.89
C GLY A 50 4.32 -3.13 -18.41
N ARG A 51 5.04 -3.37 -17.31
CA ARG A 51 6.04 -2.44 -16.76
C ARG A 51 7.47 -2.79 -17.16
N MET A 52 7.75 -4.08 -17.34
CA MET A 52 9.10 -4.61 -17.56
C MET A 52 9.30 -5.18 -18.97
N GLN A 53 8.23 -5.67 -19.61
CA GLN A 53 8.28 -6.38 -20.89
C GLN A 53 6.98 -6.18 -21.68
N SER A 54 6.48 -7.22 -22.37
CA SER A 54 5.22 -7.18 -23.13
C SER A 54 4.05 -7.69 -22.30
N ALA A 55 2.95 -6.96 -22.35
CA ALA A 55 1.67 -7.36 -21.76
C ALA A 55 1.04 -8.60 -22.45
N ASP A 56 1.48 -8.95 -23.66
CA ASP A 56 0.94 -10.08 -24.44
C ASP A 56 1.05 -11.41 -23.68
N ILE A 57 2.14 -11.60 -22.92
CA ILE A 57 2.38 -12.79 -22.09
C ILE A 57 1.23 -13.01 -21.10
N GLY A 58 0.69 -11.93 -20.53
CA GLY A 58 -0.39 -11.99 -19.56
C GLY A 58 -1.71 -12.38 -20.21
N ALA A 59 -1.99 -11.84 -21.41
CA ALA A 59 -3.15 -12.24 -22.20
C ALA A 59 -3.04 -13.71 -22.64
N GLU A 60 -1.85 -14.13 -23.07
CA GLU A 60 -1.56 -15.51 -23.43
C GLU A 60 -1.73 -16.49 -22.27
N MET A 61 -1.38 -16.07 -21.05
CA MET A 61 -1.59 -16.85 -19.83
C MET A 61 -3.08 -17.02 -19.54
N LEU A 62 -3.87 -15.96 -19.63
CA LEU A 62 -5.27 -15.96 -19.20
C LEU A 62 -6.25 -16.50 -20.25
N CYS A 63 -5.90 -16.41 -21.54
CA CYS A 63 -6.76 -16.77 -22.66
C CYS A 63 -6.24 -17.99 -23.47
N GLY A 64 -5.13 -18.60 -23.03
CA GLY A 64 -4.45 -19.67 -23.75
C GLY A 64 -5.11 -21.05 -23.61
N ASP A 65 -6.38 -21.21 -23.99
CA ASP A 65 -7.16 -22.43 -23.77
C ASP A 65 -6.62 -23.68 -24.50
N GLN A 66 -5.72 -23.51 -25.48
CA GLN A 66 -5.07 -24.58 -26.23
C GLN A 66 -3.68 -24.95 -25.69
N LYS A 67 -3.15 -24.22 -24.69
CA LYS A 67 -1.80 -24.46 -24.16
C LYS A 67 -1.80 -25.66 -23.22
N ASN A 68 -0.78 -26.50 -23.34
CA ASN A 68 -0.56 -27.58 -22.39
C ASN A 68 0.03 -27.06 -21.06
N ARG A 69 0.05 -27.91 -20.04
CA ARG A 69 0.51 -27.51 -18.71
C ARG A 69 1.96 -27.00 -18.67
N ALA A 70 2.85 -27.63 -19.44
CA ALA A 70 4.26 -27.24 -19.47
C ALA A 70 4.45 -25.84 -20.07
N GLU A 71 3.68 -25.48 -21.11
CA GLU A 71 3.68 -24.14 -21.70
C GLU A 71 3.17 -23.09 -20.71
N LEU A 72 2.09 -23.40 -19.97
CA LEU A 72 1.56 -22.49 -18.94
C LEU A 72 2.52 -22.31 -17.76
N ASP A 73 3.22 -23.36 -17.33
CA ASP A 73 4.21 -23.27 -16.26
C ASP A 73 5.41 -22.40 -16.69
N GLN A 74 5.82 -22.44 -17.96
CA GLN A 74 6.85 -21.55 -18.51
C GLN A 74 6.39 -20.08 -18.51
N LEU A 75 5.16 -19.80 -18.94
CA LEU A 75 4.59 -18.46 -18.90
C LEU A 75 4.50 -17.95 -17.45
N ALA A 76 4.02 -18.76 -16.52
CA ALA A 76 3.94 -18.41 -15.10
C ALA A 76 5.32 -18.07 -14.53
N GLN A 77 6.35 -18.85 -14.85
CA GLN A 77 7.72 -18.55 -14.42
C GLN A 77 8.21 -17.22 -15.00
N CYS A 78 7.98 -16.97 -16.30
CA CYS A 78 8.33 -15.69 -16.93
C CYS A 78 7.63 -14.49 -16.25
N MET A 79 6.35 -14.64 -15.86
CA MET A 79 5.62 -13.62 -15.10
C MET A 79 6.23 -13.38 -13.72
N MET A 80 6.64 -14.44 -13.02
CA MET A 80 7.31 -14.34 -11.72
C MET A 80 8.66 -13.65 -11.81
N ASP A 81 9.46 -13.98 -12.82
CA ASP A 81 10.77 -13.38 -13.06
C ASP A 81 10.65 -11.89 -13.37
N ASN A 82 9.68 -11.51 -14.21
CA ASN A 82 9.36 -10.10 -14.48
C ASN A 82 8.92 -9.35 -13.21
N ASN A 83 8.09 -9.99 -12.39
CA ASN A 83 7.67 -9.41 -11.12
C ASN A 83 8.85 -9.25 -10.14
N GLN A 84 9.79 -10.18 -10.14
CA GLN A 84 11.01 -10.10 -9.33
C GLN A 84 11.94 -8.99 -9.83
N ALA A 85 12.16 -8.87 -11.14
CA ALA A 85 12.91 -7.77 -11.74
C ALA A 85 12.28 -6.42 -11.39
N ARG A 86 10.95 -6.31 -11.51
CA ARG A 86 10.19 -5.13 -11.10
C ARG A 86 10.42 -4.77 -9.63
N LYS A 87 10.39 -5.75 -8.72
CA LYS A 87 10.64 -5.53 -7.28
C LYS A 87 12.06 -5.04 -7.02
N THR A 88 13.05 -5.59 -7.72
CA THR A 88 14.45 -5.15 -7.61
C THR A 88 14.61 -3.69 -8.03
N GLU A 89 14.06 -3.30 -9.18
CA GLU A 89 14.10 -1.90 -9.64
C GLU A 89 13.30 -0.96 -8.74
N GLN A 90 12.15 -1.42 -8.23
CA GLN A 90 11.36 -0.68 -7.26
C GLN A 90 12.16 -0.40 -5.99
N GLU A 91 12.88 -1.39 -5.45
CA GLU A 91 13.67 -1.21 -4.22
C GLU A 91 14.85 -0.26 -4.43
N LYS A 92 15.57 -0.42 -5.55
CA LYS A 92 16.66 0.48 -5.95
C LYS A 92 16.17 1.93 -6.08
N THR A 93 15.06 2.13 -6.78
CA THR A 93 14.45 3.45 -6.99
C THR A 93 13.95 4.04 -5.67
N ARG A 94 13.32 3.23 -4.81
CA ARG A 94 12.85 3.65 -3.49
C ARG A 94 13.99 4.13 -2.60
N LYS A 95 15.11 3.39 -2.59
CA LYS A 95 16.31 3.79 -1.84
C LYS A 95 16.86 5.11 -2.35
N LEU A 96 17.06 5.25 -3.66
CA LEU A 96 17.51 6.50 -4.28
C LEU A 96 16.62 7.68 -3.91
N CYS A 97 15.30 7.53 -4.02
CA CYS A 97 14.37 8.61 -3.68
C CYS A 97 14.43 8.98 -2.20
N ARG A 98 14.56 7.99 -1.31
CA ARG A 98 14.71 8.24 0.13
C ARG A 98 15.99 9.02 0.43
N ASP A 99 17.12 8.60 -0.14
CA ASP A 99 18.41 9.27 0.06
C ASP A 99 18.33 10.75 -0.39
N ILE A 100 17.65 11.04 -1.50
CA ILE A 100 17.44 12.42 -2.00
C ILE A 100 16.55 13.24 -1.06
N ILE A 101 15.50 12.63 -0.51
CA ILE A 101 14.59 13.28 0.45
C ILE A 101 15.33 13.60 1.75
N GLU A 102 16.11 12.66 2.28
CA GLU A 102 16.89 12.84 3.51
C GLU A 102 18.00 13.91 3.36
N GLN A 103 18.48 14.13 2.13
CA GLN A 103 19.42 15.22 1.82
C GLN A 103 18.76 16.60 1.69
N GLY A 104 17.42 16.69 1.75
CA GLY A 104 16.68 17.95 1.61
C GLY A 104 16.58 18.46 0.16
N CYS A 105 16.87 17.61 -0.83
CA CYS A 105 16.93 17.98 -2.25
C CYS A 105 15.60 17.77 -3.01
N SER A 106 14.49 17.59 -2.29
CA SER A 106 13.19 17.21 -2.87
C SER A 106 12.10 18.28 -2.72
N GLY A 107 12.29 19.29 -1.88
CA GLY A 107 11.25 20.28 -1.53
C GLY A 107 10.98 20.30 -0.03
N GLU A 108 10.33 21.36 0.46
CA GLU A 108 10.15 21.59 1.91
C GLU A 108 8.90 20.91 2.47
N LEU A 109 7.73 21.07 1.83
CA LEU A 109 6.47 20.47 2.30
C LEU A 109 6.29 19.02 1.86
N PHE A 110 6.69 18.72 0.63
CA PHE A 110 6.52 17.40 0.03
C PHE A 110 7.53 17.15 -1.08
N PRO A 111 7.83 15.88 -1.40
CA PRO A 111 8.92 15.57 -2.29
C PRO A 111 8.55 15.64 -3.78
N VAL A 112 9.35 16.39 -4.53
CA VAL A 112 9.50 16.39 -5.99
C VAL A 112 10.93 15.94 -6.32
N VAL A 113 11.08 14.63 -6.51
CA VAL A 113 12.37 13.95 -6.61
C VAL A 113 12.82 13.84 -8.07
N PHE A 114 14.05 14.26 -8.36
CA PHE A 114 14.71 13.94 -9.63
C PHE A 114 15.54 12.66 -9.48
N ALA A 115 15.08 11.57 -10.08
CA ALA A 115 15.72 10.26 -10.08
C ALA A 115 16.05 9.85 -11.52
N PRO A 116 17.13 10.39 -12.12
CA PRO A 116 17.43 10.20 -13.55
C PRO A 116 17.61 8.74 -13.96
N ASP A 117 18.14 7.91 -13.06
CA ASP A 117 18.44 6.49 -13.30
C ASP A 117 17.31 5.54 -12.88
N ALA A 118 16.16 6.08 -12.46
CA ALA A 118 15.01 5.27 -12.07
C ALA A 118 14.27 4.75 -13.29
N HIS A 119 13.83 3.49 -13.22
CA HIS A 119 13.04 2.89 -14.28
C HIS A 119 11.62 3.47 -14.32
N GLU A 120 11.20 4.02 -15.46
CA GLU A 120 9.89 4.69 -15.63
C GLU A 120 8.72 3.78 -15.18
N GLY A 121 8.77 2.49 -15.56
CA GLY A 121 7.76 1.50 -15.19
C GLY A 121 7.58 1.24 -13.68
N VAL A 122 8.51 1.67 -12.82
CA VAL A 122 8.39 1.54 -11.35
C VAL A 122 8.23 2.87 -10.62
N ALA A 123 8.53 3.99 -11.26
CA ALA A 123 8.46 5.33 -10.65
C ALA A 123 7.08 5.60 -10.02
N GLY A 124 5.99 5.27 -10.72
CA GLY A 124 4.63 5.48 -10.21
C GLY A 124 4.29 4.63 -8.98
N ILE A 125 4.90 3.44 -8.85
CA ILE A 125 4.73 2.57 -7.68
C ILE A 125 5.47 3.17 -6.49
N VAL A 126 6.71 3.62 -6.71
CA VAL A 126 7.53 4.22 -5.66
C VAL A 126 6.90 5.52 -5.18
N ALA A 127 6.38 6.36 -6.08
CA ALA A 127 5.65 7.57 -5.72
C ALA A 127 4.42 7.24 -4.84
N GLY A 128 3.67 6.18 -5.19
CA GLY A 128 2.53 5.72 -4.39
C GLY A 128 2.93 5.27 -2.99
N HIS A 129 4.00 4.47 -2.88
CA HIS A 129 4.51 4.01 -1.59
C HIS A 129 5.04 5.17 -0.72
N LEU A 130 5.77 6.13 -1.31
CA LEU A 130 6.24 7.30 -0.59
C LEU A 130 5.08 8.19 -0.14
N LYS A 131 4.05 8.34 -0.98
CA LYS A 131 2.80 9.04 -0.62
C LYS A 131 2.10 8.40 0.56
N GLU A 132 2.04 7.07 0.63
CA GLU A 132 1.47 6.35 1.79
C GLU A 132 2.32 6.52 3.05
N MET A 133 3.65 6.50 2.93
CA MET A 133 4.55 6.64 4.07
C MET A 133 4.59 8.06 4.63
N LEU A 134 4.56 9.07 3.77
CA LEU A 134 4.69 10.47 4.17
C LEU A 134 3.33 11.13 4.39
N TYR A 135 2.25 10.54 3.89
CA TYR A 135 0.95 11.20 3.75
C TYR A 135 1.07 12.59 3.13
N ARG A 136 1.82 12.67 2.03
CA ARG A 136 2.06 13.90 1.26
C ARG A 136 1.97 13.58 -0.23
N PRO A 137 1.62 14.53 -1.10
CA PRO A 137 1.77 14.32 -2.54
C PRO A 137 3.23 14.04 -2.87
N VAL A 138 3.49 13.17 -3.85
CA VAL A 138 4.85 12.80 -4.25
C VAL A 138 4.98 12.83 -5.75
N PHE A 139 6.04 13.49 -6.23
CA PHE A 139 6.44 13.46 -7.63
C PHE A 139 7.80 12.80 -7.79
N ILE A 140 7.90 11.90 -8.77
CA ILE A 140 9.16 11.31 -9.20
C ILE A 140 9.37 11.64 -10.66
N VAL A 141 10.51 12.23 -10.97
CA VAL A 141 10.92 12.69 -12.30
C VAL A 141 12.15 11.91 -12.75
N THR A 142 12.04 11.22 -13.87
CA THR A 142 13.11 10.43 -14.49
C THR A 142 13.65 11.11 -15.74
N SER A 143 14.82 10.68 -16.20
CA SER A 143 15.34 11.12 -17.50
C SER A 143 14.40 10.69 -18.62
N GLY A 144 14.26 11.54 -19.64
CA GLY A 144 13.61 11.23 -20.91
C GLY A 144 14.59 11.40 -22.08
N GLU A 145 14.05 11.39 -23.29
CA GLU A 145 14.81 11.60 -24.53
C GLU A 145 14.92 13.11 -24.85
N ASP A 146 15.91 13.49 -25.67
CA ASP A 146 16.07 14.86 -26.20
C ASP A 146 16.07 16.00 -25.17
N GLY A 147 16.65 15.76 -23.98
CA GLY A 147 16.72 16.75 -22.90
C GLY A 147 15.40 16.95 -22.15
N LEU A 148 14.39 16.13 -22.44
CA LEU A 148 13.15 16.06 -21.69
C LEU A 148 13.30 15.18 -20.45
N VAL A 149 12.39 15.40 -19.52
CA VAL A 149 12.20 14.55 -18.34
C VAL A 149 10.75 14.11 -18.29
N LYS A 150 10.52 12.90 -17.76
CA LYS A 150 9.19 12.35 -17.54
C LYS A 150 8.90 12.31 -16.06
N GLY A 151 7.72 12.77 -15.67
CA GLY A 151 7.31 12.80 -14.28
C GLY A 151 6.04 12.01 -14.04
N THR A 152 5.92 11.46 -12.85
CA THR A 152 4.67 10.90 -12.33
C THR A 152 4.39 11.45 -10.94
N GLY A 153 3.13 11.79 -10.68
CA GLY A 153 2.66 12.29 -9.39
C GLY A 153 1.64 11.34 -8.74
N ARG A 154 1.61 11.29 -7.42
CA ARG A 154 0.58 10.64 -6.60
C ARG A 154 0.14 11.57 -5.48
N SER A 155 -1.17 11.61 -5.21
CA SER A 155 -1.77 12.52 -4.23
C SER A 155 -2.37 11.81 -3.03
N VAL A 156 -2.60 12.59 -1.99
CA VAL A 156 -3.50 12.27 -0.87
C VAL A 156 -4.92 12.77 -1.16
N PRO A 157 -5.97 12.26 -0.49
CA PRO A 157 -7.31 12.81 -0.58
C PRO A 157 -7.34 14.33 -0.33
N GLY A 158 -8.25 15.05 -0.97
CA GLY A 158 -8.35 16.52 -0.87
C GLY A 158 -7.41 17.31 -1.77
N LEU A 159 -6.33 16.70 -2.29
CA LEU A 159 -5.40 17.35 -3.22
C LEU A 159 -5.55 16.82 -4.66
N ASP A 160 -6.22 17.57 -5.54
CA ASP A 160 -6.36 17.20 -6.96
C ASP A 160 -5.10 17.56 -7.76
N LEU A 161 -4.31 16.54 -8.14
CA LEU A 161 -3.10 16.77 -8.93
C LEU A 161 -3.38 17.25 -10.35
N HIS A 162 -4.50 16.86 -10.95
CA HIS A 162 -4.82 17.30 -12.31
C HIS A 162 -5.12 18.79 -12.34
N GLU A 163 -5.85 19.29 -11.35
CA GLU A 163 -6.07 20.72 -11.15
C GLU A 163 -4.73 21.46 -10.95
N MET A 164 -3.90 20.97 -10.01
CA MET A 164 -2.63 21.61 -9.67
C MET A 164 -1.65 21.70 -10.84
N ILE A 165 -1.49 20.62 -11.63
CA ILE A 165 -0.59 20.66 -12.80
C ILE A 165 -1.19 21.52 -13.94
N THR A 166 -2.51 21.66 -14.00
CA THR A 166 -3.15 22.54 -14.99
C THR A 166 -2.86 24.01 -14.71
N GLU A 167 -2.65 24.41 -13.44
CA GLU A 167 -2.22 25.76 -13.06
C GLU A 167 -0.85 26.15 -13.64
N VAL A 168 -0.01 25.16 -13.99
CA VAL A 168 1.36 25.33 -14.52
C VAL A 168 1.54 24.63 -15.87
N ALA A 169 0.45 24.55 -16.65
CA ALA A 169 0.38 23.83 -17.92
C ALA A 169 1.48 24.25 -18.92
N GLU A 170 1.92 25.50 -18.88
CA GLU A 170 2.96 26.06 -19.76
C GLU A 170 4.35 25.44 -19.55
N MET A 171 4.57 24.73 -18.44
CA MET A 171 5.83 24.06 -18.15
C MET A 171 5.98 22.71 -18.86
N PHE A 172 4.88 22.14 -19.37
CA PHE A 172 4.83 20.79 -19.92
C PHE A 172 4.73 20.77 -21.45
N GLU A 173 5.39 19.79 -22.05
CA GLU A 173 5.17 19.40 -23.45
C GLU A 173 3.90 18.54 -23.56
N ARG A 174 3.67 17.68 -22.56
CA ARG A 174 2.50 16.81 -22.42
C ARG A 174 2.20 16.58 -20.95
N PHE A 175 0.94 16.59 -20.56
CA PHE A 175 0.52 16.18 -19.23
C PHE A 175 -0.89 15.60 -19.25
N GLY A 176 -1.24 14.86 -18.21
CA GLY A 176 -2.57 14.31 -18.01
C GLY A 176 -2.67 13.57 -16.69
N GLY A 177 -3.87 13.14 -16.35
CA GLY A 177 -4.13 12.43 -15.10
C GLY A 177 -5.53 12.69 -14.57
N HIS A 178 -5.66 12.45 -13.27
CA HIS A 178 -6.85 12.67 -12.47
C HIS A 178 -6.43 13.07 -11.05
N ALA A 179 -7.38 13.36 -10.16
CA ALA A 179 -7.12 13.83 -8.80
C ALA A 179 -5.99 13.09 -8.06
N GLY A 180 -6.04 11.75 -8.01
CA GLY A 180 -5.05 10.95 -7.28
C GLY A 180 -3.71 10.69 -7.98
N ALA A 181 -3.58 10.95 -9.29
CA ALA A 181 -2.36 10.61 -10.04
C ALA A 181 -2.22 11.40 -11.34
N CYS A 182 -0.99 11.76 -11.68
CA CYS A 182 -0.69 12.40 -12.96
C CYS A 182 0.59 11.86 -13.60
N GLY A 183 0.73 12.14 -14.89
CA GLY A 183 1.92 11.92 -15.69
C GLY A 183 2.20 13.13 -16.57
N PHE A 184 3.47 13.48 -16.74
CA PHE A 184 3.86 14.62 -17.57
C PHE A 184 5.23 14.45 -18.22
N THR A 185 5.50 15.27 -19.22
CA THR A 185 6.79 15.42 -19.88
C THR A 185 7.09 16.92 -19.96
N MET A 186 8.30 17.32 -19.58
CA MET A 186 8.76 18.71 -19.62
C MET A 186 10.25 18.77 -19.92
N LYS A 187 10.76 19.95 -20.26
CA LYS A 187 12.20 20.18 -20.37
C LYS A 187 12.87 20.13 -19.00
N ARG A 188 14.09 19.59 -18.91
CA ARG A 188 14.83 19.48 -17.64
C ARG A 188 15.01 20.82 -16.92
N GLU A 189 15.14 21.91 -17.68
CA GLU A 189 15.29 23.28 -17.16
C GLU A 189 14.06 23.79 -16.39
N ASN A 190 12.87 23.24 -16.65
CA ASN A 190 11.65 23.63 -15.95
C ASN A 190 11.49 22.95 -14.58
N LEU A 191 12.31 21.95 -14.24
CA LEU A 191 12.10 21.12 -13.06
C LEU A 191 12.12 21.90 -11.74
N ASP A 192 13.07 22.82 -11.58
CA ASP A 192 13.18 23.58 -10.33
C ASP A 192 12.02 24.57 -10.20
N ARG A 193 11.60 25.20 -11.31
CA ARG A 193 10.40 26.06 -11.37
C ARG A 193 9.12 25.28 -11.05
N PHE A 194 9.00 24.07 -11.60
CA PHE A 194 7.89 23.17 -11.32
C PHE A 194 7.85 22.80 -9.84
N ARG A 195 8.99 22.42 -9.25
CA ARG A 195 9.09 22.11 -7.82
C ARG A 195 8.54 23.28 -6.99
N ASP A 196 9.04 24.49 -7.20
CA ASP A 196 8.64 25.67 -6.44
C ASP A 196 7.15 26.02 -6.62
N ALA A 197 6.65 25.93 -7.85
CA ALA A 197 5.25 26.24 -8.13
C ALA A 197 4.30 25.26 -7.43
N MET A 198 4.67 23.97 -7.40
CA MET A 198 3.90 22.94 -6.74
C MET A 198 3.94 23.04 -5.21
N GLN A 199 5.09 23.40 -4.61
CA GLN A 199 5.16 23.72 -3.17
C GLN A 199 4.16 24.83 -2.82
N LYS A 200 4.19 25.95 -3.56
CA LYS A 200 3.30 27.10 -3.35
C LYS A 200 1.82 26.76 -3.57
N ALA A 201 1.53 25.85 -4.51
CA ALA A 201 0.16 25.42 -4.77
C ALA A 201 -0.44 24.65 -3.58
N VAL A 202 0.37 23.86 -2.87
CA VAL A 202 -0.04 23.17 -1.63
C VAL A 202 -0.09 24.14 -0.46
N GLU A 203 0.89 25.05 -0.31
CA GLU A 203 0.86 26.09 0.73
C GLU A 203 -0.44 26.89 0.72
N ARG A 204 -0.90 27.32 -0.47
CA ARG A 204 -2.17 28.04 -0.60
C ARG A 204 -3.36 27.23 -0.12
N ARG A 205 -3.40 25.94 -0.45
CA ARG A 205 -4.50 25.04 -0.07
C ARG A 205 -4.49 24.73 1.44
N LEU A 206 -3.30 24.65 2.05
CA LEU A 206 -3.16 24.53 3.51
C LEU A 206 -3.68 25.76 4.28
N LEU A 207 -3.71 26.95 3.65
CA LEU A 207 -4.32 28.13 4.28
C LEU A 207 -5.85 28.03 4.33
N GLU A 208 -6.46 27.28 3.40
CA GLU A 208 -7.89 27.05 3.33
C GLU A 208 -8.30 25.84 4.20
N ASP A 209 -7.46 24.81 4.21
CA ASP A 209 -7.64 23.58 4.98
C ASP A 209 -6.31 23.18 5.66
N PRO A 210 -6.10 23.55 6.94
CA PRO A 210 -4.88 23.22 7.68
C PRO A 210 -4.64 21.72 7.88
N ASP A 211 -5.69 20.91 7.85
CA ASP A 211 -5.65 19.47 8.12
C ASP A 211 -5.51 18.64 6.81
N LEU A 212 -5.39 19.30 5.67
CA LEU A 212 -5.32 18.67 4.33
C LEU A 212 -4.19 17.64 4.16
N LEU A 213 -3.14 17.75 4.98
CA LEU A 213 -2.01 16.83 4.99
C LEU A 213 -1.98 15.96 6.25
N GLU A 214 -3.07 15.87 6.99
CA GLU A 214 -3.22 14.98 8.14
C GLU A 214 -4.02 13.74 7.73
N GLU A 215 -3.53 12.55 8.11
CA GLU A 215 -4.20 11.30 7.77
C GLU A 215 -5.45 11.10 8.64
N GLU A 216 -6.63 11.13 8.01
CA GLU A 216 -7.87 10.78 8.68
C GLU A 216 -8.08 9.26 8.74
N ILE A 217 -8.26 8.74 9.95
CA ILE A 217 -8.59 7.33 10.20
C ILE A 217 -10.02 7.22 10.71
N TRP A 218 -10.86 6.55 9.92
CA TRP A 218 -12.28 6.34 10.25
C TRP A 218 -12.46 5.11 11.15
N ILE A 219 -12.75 5.35 12.43
CA ILE A 219 -13.02 4.29 13.41
C ILE A 219 -14.50 3.89 13.37
N THR A 220 -14.77 2.61 13.12
CA THR A 220 -16.13 2.04 13.09
C THR A 220 -16.81 2.14 14.45
N LYS A 221 -16.13 1.65 15.49
CA LYS A 221 -16.53 1.75 16.89
C LYS A 221 -15.38 1.35 17.82
N THR A 222 -15.55 1.60 19.11
CA THR A 222 -14.73 1.01 20.18
C THR A 222 -15.20 -0.41 20.48
N LEU A 223 -14.27 -1.38 20.61
CA LEU A 223 -14.57 -2.78 20.89
C LEU A 223 -14.96 -3.02 22.35
N ASP A 224 -16.07 -3.72 22.54
CA ASP A 224 -16.45 -4.28 23.83
C ASP A 224 -15.66 -5.56 24.14
N ALA A 225 -15.59 -5.95 25.41
CA ALA A 225 -14.94 -7.19 25.87
C ALA A 225 -15.38 -8.43 25.07
N SER A 226 -16.69 -8.55 24.87
CA SER A 226 -17.33 -9.67 24.16
C SER A 226 -17.01 -9.72 22.66
N GLU A 227 -16.55 -8.61 22.08
CA GLU A 227 -16.23 -8.48 20.66
C GLU A 227 -14.75 -8.79 20.37
N LYS A 228 -13.90 -8.85 21.40
CA LYS A 228 -12.49 -9.22 21.29
C LYS A 228 -12.33 -10.75 21.25
N THR A 229 -13.09 -11.40 20.37
CA THR A 229 -13.19 -12.87 20.30
C THR A 229 -13.04 -13.41 18.89
N LEU A 230 -12.65 -14.68 18.77
CA LEU A 230 -12.54 -15.38 17.48
C LEU A 230 -13.88 -15.40 16.74
N ALA A 231 -14.99 -15.61 17.47
CA ALA A 231 -16.32 -15.67 16.89
C ALA A 231 -16.73 -14.33 16.25
N TYR A 232 -16.42 -13.20 16.89
CA TYR A 232 -16.69 -11.88 16.34
C TYR A 232 -15.84 -11.60 15.10
N ALA A 233 -14.54 -11.90 15.14
CA ALA A 233 -13.66 -11.79 13.97
C ALA A 233 -14.16 -12.63 12.78
N GLN A 234 -14.66 -13.85 13.04
CA GLN A 234 -15.27 -14.71 12.01
C GLN A 234 -16.60 -14.14 11.48
N MET A 235 -17.42 -13.54 12.35
CA MET A 235 -18.65 -12.87 11.92
C MET A 235 -18.36 -11.72 10.95
N LEU A 236 -17.32 -10.91 11.21
CA LEU A 236 -16.93 -9.80 10.35
C LEU A 236 -16.58 -10.26 8.93
N ARG A 237 -16.05 -11.49 8.74
CA ARG A 237 -15.78 -12.04 7.41
C ARG A 237 -17.02 -12.12 6.50
N ARG A 238 -18.23 -12.09 7.07
CA ARG A 238 -19.47 -12.00 6.27
C ARG A 238 -19.61 -10.69 5.48
N LEU A 239 -18.83 -9.66 5.84
CA LEU A 239 -18.75 -8.38 5.12
C LEU A 239 -17.86 -8.45 3.88
N GLU A 240 -17.07 -9.52 3.70
CA GLU A 240 -16.25 -9.75 2.52
C GLU A 240 -17.10 -9.82 1.21
N PRO A 241 -16.52 -9.48 0.06
CA PRO A 241 -15.12 -9.09 -0.16
C PRO A 241 -14.83 -7.65 0.29
N TYR A 242 -13.71 -7.46 0.99
CA TYR A 242 -13.16 -6.14 1.29
C TYR A 242 -12.44 -5.56 0.06
N GLY A 243 -12.34 -4.23 0.00
CA GLY A 243 -11.68 -3.48 -1.07
C GLY A 243 -11.85 -1.97 -0.88
N GLU A 244 -11.55 -1.18 -1.91
CA GLU A 244 -11.58 0.30 -1.86
C GLU A 244 -12.91 0.85 -1.31
N GLU A 245 -14.04 0.41 -1.87
CA GLU A 245 -15.38 0.86 -1.47
C GLU A 245 -15.99 0.06 -0.29
N ASN A 246 -15.24 -0.89 0.25
CA ASN A 246 -15.66 -1.69 1.40
C ASN A 246 -14.42 -2.07 2.22
N PRO A 247 -13.76 -1.09 2.87
CA PRO A 247 -12.56 -1.35 3.66
C PRO A 247 -12.88 -2.29 4.83
N LYS A 248 -11.85 -2.94 5.37
CA LYS A 248 -11.98 -3.68 6.62
C LYS A 248 -12.39 -2.71 7.73
N PRO A 249 -13.36 -3.06 8.59
CA PRO A 249 -13.75 -2.18 9.68
C PRO A 249 -12.58 -1.99 10.63
N LEU A 250 -12.22 -0.72 10.85
CA LEU A 250 -11.26 -0.34 11.86
C LEU A 250 -11.96 -0.16 13.20
N PHE A 251 -11.36 -0.69 14.24
CA PHE A 251 -11.87 -0.60 15.59
C PHE A 251 -10.85 0.05 16.52
N CYS A 252 -11.36 0.76 17.51
CA CYS A 252 -10.61 1.28 18.64
C CYS A 252 -10.68 0.26 19.79
N THR A 253 -9.59 -0.02 20.48
CA THR A 253 -9.61 -0.94 21.63
C THR A 253 -10.15 -0.31 22.90
N GLY A 254 -10.24 1.03 22.93
CA GLY A 254 -10.30 1.81 24.15
C GLY A 254 -8.94 1.81 24.85
N GLN A 255 -8.89 2.46 26.01
CA GLN A 255 -7.67 2.51 26.81
C GLN A 255 -7.31 1.11 27.31
N ALA A 256 -6.12 0.67 26.96
CA ALA A 256 -5.60 -0.62 27.36
C ALA A 256 -4.11 -0.51 27.69
N ARG A 257 -3.70 -1.33 28.65
CA ARG A 257 -2.30 -1.39 29.10
C ARG A 257 -1.52 -2.40 28.27
N ILE A 258 -0.31 -2.05 27.86
CA ILE A 258 0.60 -2.99 27.22
C ILE A 258 1.18 -3.96 28.26
N GLU A 259 0.80 -5.24 28.16
CA GLU A 259 1.21 -6.31 29.09
C GLU A 259 2.55 -6.94 28.69
N SER A 260 2.76 -7.18 27.39
CA SER A 260 3.96 -7.81 26.85
C SER A 260 4.29 -7.26 25.47
N ILE A 261 5.58 -7.25 25.11
CA ILE A 261 6.11 -6.69 23.85
C ILE A 261 7.22 -7.60 23.33
N GLY A 262 7.23 -7.85 22.03
CA GLY A 262 8.30 -8.55 21.32
C GLY A 262 8.52 -7.96 19.93
N PHE A 263 9.72 -7.46 19.68
CA PHE A 263 10.13 -6.99 18.36
C PHE A 263 10.55 -8.16 17.45
N MET A 264 10.30 -8.01 16.16
CA MET A 264 10.50 -9.04 15.14
C MET A 264 11.00 -8.41 13.83
N GLY A 265 11.61 -9.23 12.97
CA GLY A 265 12.22 -8.78 11.71
C GLY A 265 13.72 -8.56 11.82
N LYS A 266 14.40 -8.37 10.68
CA LYS A 266 15.87 -8.24 10.66
C LYS A 266 16.34 -6.97 11.37
N GLU A 267 15.53 -5.92 11.28
CA GLU A 267 15.82 -4.60 11.83
C GLU A 267 14.83 -4.23 12.97
N SER A 268 14.17 -5.21 13.59
CA SER A 268 13.13 -4.98 14.61
C SER A 268 11.97 -4.09 14.09
N GLU A 269 11.68 -4.19 12.80
CA GLU A 269 10.70 -3.36 12.09
C GLU A 269 9.24 -3.71 12.42
N HIS A 270 8.99 -4.91 12.94
CA HIS A 270 7.68 -5.38 13.35
C HIS A 270 7.61 -5.53 14.87
N VAL A 271 6.44 -5.37 15.46
CA VAL A 271 6.24 -5.59 16.89
C VAL A 271 4.94 -6.35 17.14
N ARG A 272 5.02 -7.37 17.99
CA ARG A 272 3.87 -8.05 18.59
C ARG A 272 3.77 -7.63 20.04
N PHE A 273 2.57 -7.31 20.50
CA PHE A 273 2.33 -6.97 21.90
C PHE A 273 0.95 -7.45 22.31
N THR A 274 0.69 -7.52 23.62
CA THR A 274 -0.63 -7.86 24.15
C THR A 274 -1.18 -6.66 24.91
N LEU A 275 -2.39 -6.24 24.54
CA LEU A 275 -3.15 -5.26 25.29
C LEU A 275 -3.99 -5.95 26.35
N ARG A 276 -4.02 -5.38 27.56
CA ARG A 276 -4.93 -5.77 28.63
C ARG A 276 -5.89 -4.62 28.91
N GLY A 277 -7.17 -4.83 28.62
CA GLY A 277 -8.23 -3.88 28.97
C GLY A 277 -8.49 -3.83 30.48
N GLU A 278 -9.20 -2.80 30.93
CA GLU A 278 -9.65 -2.67 32.33
C GLU A 278 -10.55 -3.84 32.76
N ASP A 279 -11.30 -4.39 31.81
CA ASP A 279 -12.12 -5.60 31.92
C ASP A 279 -11.31 -6.89 32.13
N GLY A 280 -9.98 -6.82 32.05
CA GLY A 280 -9.08 -7.97 32.12
C GLY A 280 -8.97 -8.74 30.81
N THR A 281 -9.62 -8.31 29.72
CA THR A 281 -9.51 -8.98 28.42
C THR A 281 -8.12 -8.77 27.84
N ALA A 282 -7.49 -9.87 27.40
CA ALA A 282 -6.21 -9.84 26.69
C ALA A 282 -6.46 -9.86 25.17
N LEU A 283 -5.86 -8.93 24.44
CA LEU A 283 -5.94 -8.84 22.99
C LEU A 283 -4.53 -8.83 22.38
N PRO A 284 -4.11 -9.90 21.70
CA PRO A 284 -2.88 -9.91 20.93
C PRO A 284 -2.95 -8.89 19.80
N CYS A 285 -1.89 -8.12 19.62
CA CYS A 285 -1.76 -7.07 18.62
C CYS A 285 -0.49 -7.29 17.79
N ILE A 286 -0.51 -6.87 16.54
CA ILE A 286 0.68 -6.82 15.69
C ILE A 286 0.71 -5.54 14.87
N LEU A 287 1.86 -4.88 14.88
CA LEU A 287 2.15 -3.71 14.06
C LEU A 287 3.30 -4.08 13.12
N PHE A 288 3.09 -3.92 11.81
CA PHE A 288 4.09 -4.28 10.82
C PHE A 288 4.84 -3.05 10.31
N ARG A 289 6.19 -3.12 10.26
CA ARG A 289 7.09 -2.16 9.59
C ARG A 289 7.05 -0.72 10.10
N ARG A 290 6.32 -0.46 11.18
CA ARG A 290 6.16 0.86 11.79
C ARG A 290 6.59 0.89 13.26
N ALA A 291 7.29 -0.15 13.73
CA ALA A 291 7.65 -0.25 15.16
C ALA A 291 8.49 0.94 15.66
N ALA A 292 9.33 1.52 14.79
CA ALA A 292 10.13 2.70 15.13
C ALA A 292 9.29 3.96 15.38
N GLU A 293 8.17 4.13 14.66
CA GLU A 293 7.29 5.31 14.77
C GLU A 293 6.61 5.40 16.14
N TYR A 294 6.34 4.25 16.77
CA TYR A 294 5.63 4.17 18.05
C TYR A 294 6.53 3.77 19.21
N LYS A 295 7.85 3.88 19.05
CA LYS A 295 8.84 3.40 20.04
C LYS A 295 8.58 3.98 21.44
N ASP A 296 8.14 5.23 21.52
CA ASP A 296 7.86 5.91 22.79
C ASP A 296 6.56 5.41 23.46
N LEU A 297 5.62 4.86 22.69
CA LEU A 297 4.37 4.27 23.19
C LEU A 297 4.50 2.78 23.49
N LEU A 298 5.38 2.08 22.77
CA LEU A 298 5.64 0.64 22.89
C LEU A 298 6.50 0.33 24.14
N GLN A 299 5.95 0.62 25.31
CA GLN A 299 6.57 0.35 26.60
C GLN A 299 5.66 -0.50 27.46
N LYS A 300 6.25 -1.41 28.25
CA LYS A 300 5.48 -2.22 29.20
C LYS A 300 4.77 -1.29 30.19
N ASP A 301 3.53 -1.62 30.51
CA ASP A 301 2.64 -0.85 31.39
C ASP A 301 2.19 0.52 30.84
N ALA A 302 2.60 0.91 29.62
CA ALA A 302 2.03 2.08 28.96
C ALA A 302 0.53 1.88 28.68
N VAL A 303 -0.24 2.93 28.94
CA VAL A 303 -1.66 2.99 28.60
C VAL A 303 -1.79 3.64 27.23
N VAL A 304 -2.42 2.94 26.30
CA VAL A 304 -2.55 3.33 24.90
C VAL A 304 -3.98 3.13 24.43
N ASP A 305 -4.35 3.89 23.41
CA ASP A 305 -5.56 3.65 22.62
C ASP A 305 -5.13 3.24 21.21
N VAL A 306 -5.63 2.10 20.74
CA VAL A 306 -5.12 1.42 19.54
C VAL A 306 -6.24 1.27 18.53
N ALA A 307 -5.97 1.72 17.31
CA ALA A 307 -6.83 1.52 16.16
C ALA A 307 -6.31 0.36 15.29
N GLY A 308 -7.19 -0.57 14.91
CA GLY A 308 -6.78 -1.68 14.05
C GLY A 308 -7.92 -2.54 13.51
N GLU A 309 -7.55 -3.44 12.61
CA GLU A 309 -8.46 -4.43 12.01
C GLU A 309 -8.46 -5.70 12.87
N LEU A 310 -9.64 -6.20 13.25
CA LEU A 310 -9.75 -7.47 13.96
C LEU A 310 -9.59 -8.64 12.97
N ALA A 311 -8.62 -9.51 13.21
CA ALA A 311 -8.26 -10.61 12.31
C ALA A 311 -8.22 -11.95 13.04
N VAL A 312 -8.38 -13.02 12.26
CA VAL A 312 -8.13 -14.39 12.71
C VAL A 312 -6.69 -14.76 12.39
N ASN A 313 -5.89 -15.00 13.41
CA ASN A 313 -4.53 -15.53 13.26
C ASN A 313 -4.57 -17.05 13.36
N GLU A 314 -4.10 -17.73 12.32
CA GLU A 314 -4.02 -19.20 12.25
C GLU A 314 -2.55 -19.63 12.22
N PHE A 315 -2.10 -20.34 13.25
CA PHE A 315 -0.74 -20.87 13.33
C PHE A 315 -0.73 -22.27 13.94
N ARG A 316 -0.19 -23.25 13.21
CA ARG A 316 -0.09 -24.67 13.63
C ARG A 316 -1.41 -25.20 14.20
N ASP A 317 -2.49 -25.03 13.44
CA ASP A 317 -3.88 -25.41 13.78
C ASP A 317 -4.48 -24.70 15.00
N ASN A 318 -3.77 -23.74 15.62
CA ASN A 318 -4.33 -22.89 16.64
C ASN A 318 -4.86 -21.59 16.02
N ARG A 319 -6.12 -21.27 16.30
CA ARG A 319 -6.80 -20.06 15.83
C ARG A 319 -7.05 -19.12 17.00
N GLN A 320 -6.58 -17.89 16.88
CA GLN A 320 -6.80 -16.86 17.89
C GLN A 320 -7.19 -15.54 17.24
N VAL A 321 -7.92 -14.73 18.00
CA VAL A 321 -8.18 -13.34 17.61
C VAL A 321 -6.90 -12.52 17.76
N GLN A 322 -6.67 -11.60 16.83
CA GLN A 322 -5.57 -10.65 16.86
C GLN A 322 -6.02 -9.32 16.27
N LEU A 323 -5.50 -8.22 16.79
CA LEU A 323 -5.65 -6.90 16.20
C LEU A 323 -4.46 -6.57 15.29
N MET A 324 -4.73 -6.28 14.02
CA MET A 324 -3.76 -5.74 13.08
C MET A 324 -3.74 -4.22 13.24
N VAL A 325 -2.70 -3.70 13.90
CA VAL A 325 -2.64 -2.30 14.31
C VAL A 325 -2.40 -1.41 13.09
N LYS A 326 -3.19 -0.35 12.98
CA LYS A 326 -3.01 0.73 12.00
C LYS A 326 -2.39 1.96 12.63
N ASP A 327 -2.86 2.33 13.80
CA ASP A 327 -2.42 3.52 14.52
C ASP A 327 -2.55 3.32 16.04
N MET A 328 -1.79 4.10 16.80
CA MET A 328 -1.74 4.06 18.25
C MET A 328 -1.44 5.44 18.80
N LYS A 329 -2.19 5.83 19.83
CA LYS A 329 -1.91 7.05 20.61
C LYS A 329 -1.78 6.74 22.08
N ARG A 330 -1.16 7.67 22.81
CA ARG A 330 -1.10 7.60 24.27
C ARG A 330 -2.52 7.70 24.83
N GLY A 331 -2.86 6.81 25.77
CA GLY A 331 -4.10 6.91 26.52
C GLY A 331 -4.01 8.09 27.50
N ASN A 332 -5.14 8.76 27.72
CA ASN A 332 -5.25 9.75 28.77
C ASN A 332 -5.45 9.03 30.09
N ILE A 333 -4.45 9.08 30.98
CA ILE A 333 -4.66 8.70 32.38
C ILE A 333 -5.65 9.74 32.94
N GLN A 334 -6.91 9.34 33.14
CA GLN A 334 -7.83 10.11 33.97
C GLN A 334 -7.53 9.88 35.45
#